data_AF-A0A3D3G1F3-F1
#
_entry.id   AF-A0A3D3G1F3-F1
#
_cell.length_a   1.000
_cell.length_b   1.000
_cell.length_c   1.000
_cell.angle_alpha   90.00
_cell.angle_beta   90.00
_cell.angle_gamma   90.00
#
_symmetry.space_group_name_H-M   'P 1'
#
loop_
_entity.id
_entity.type
_entity.pdbx_description
1 polymer ?
#
loop_
_entity_poly.entity_id
_entity_poly.type
_entity_poly.pdbx_seq_one_letter_code
_entity_poly.pdbx_strand_id
1 'polypeptide(L)'
;MSEQSTSQNYSFQAEVAQLLHLVTHSLYSNPEIFLRELISNASDACDKLRFEGINHPEYYENDPDLHVRISLDKDNKTITISDNGIGLSQQEAIDNL
;
A
#
# COMPACT_ATOMS: atom_id res chain seq x y z
N MET A 1 14.70 -20.41 15.82
CA MET A 1 14.90 -19.30 16.77
C MET A 1 13.85 -18.28 16.42
N SER A 2 12.88 -18.03 17.31
CA SER A 2 11.80 -17.07 17.07
C SER A 2 12.36 -15.66 17.22
N GLU A 3 12.52 -14.93 16.11
CA GLU A 3 12.80 -13.50 16.16
C GLU A 3 11.65 -12.80 16.89
N GLN A 4 11.95 -12.19 18.03
CA GLN A 4 11.01 -11.34 18.73
C GLN A 4 10.85 -10.05 17.93
N SER A 5 9.77 -9.93 17.17
CA SER A 5 9.41 -8.68 16.49
C SER A 5 9.15 -7.59 17.53
N THR A 6 10.06 -6.64 17.66
CA THR A 6 9.86 -5.43 18.49
C THR A 6 8.81 -4.54 17.83
N SER A 7 7.59 -4.53 18.37
CA SER A 7 6.52 -3.63 17.92
C SER A 7 6.89 -2.18 18.22
N GLN A 8 6.79 -1.30 17.24
CA GLN A 8 6.96 0.15 17.37
C GLN A 8 5.63 0.83 17.06
N ASN A 9 5.26 1.84 17.87
CA ASN A 9 4.04 2.62 17.67
C ASN A 9 4.43 4.05 17.29
N TYR A 10 3.81 4.55 16.22
CA TYR A 10 3.98 5.92 15.74
C TYR A 10 2.64 6.64 15.80
N SER A 11 2.67 7.93 16.13
CA SER A 11 1.48 8.79 16.15
C SER A 11 1.44 9.62 14.87
N PHE A 12 0.26 9.74 14.27
CA PHE A 12 0.04 10.70 13.19
C PHE A 12 0.36 12.13 13.64
N GLN A 13 0.89 12.92 12.71
CA GLN A 13 1.01 14.36 12.88
C GLN A 13 -0.38 14.99 13.05
N ALA A 14 -0.46 16.10 13.80
CA ALA A 14 -1.74 16.70 14.19
C ALA A 14 -2.58 17.12 12.97
N GLU A 15 -1.96 17.60 11.89
CA GLU A 15 -2.66 17.96 10.66
C GLU A 15 -3.26 16.73 9.95
N VAL A 16 -2.52 15.61 9.90
CA VAL A 16 -2.95 14.36 9.27
C VAL A 16 -4.15 13.76 10.00
N ALA A 17 -4.14 13.79 11.34
CA ALA A 17 -5.27 13.32 12.14
C ALA A 17 -6.56 14.10 11.86
N GLN A 18 -6.47 15.42 11.66
CA GLN A 18 -7.63 16.25 11.28
C GLN A 18 -8.11 15.95 9.86
N LEU A 19 -7.18 15.73 8.91
CA LEU A 19 -7.51 15.34 7.54
C LEU A 19 -8.26 14.00 7.51
N LEU A 20 -7.79 12.98 8.24
CA LEU A 20 -8.45 11.67 8.34
C LEU A 20 -9.89 11.80 8.85
N HIS A 21 -10.12 12.66 9.84
CA HIS A 21 -11.47 12.93 10.33
C HIS A 21 -12.38 13.54 9.25
N LEU A 22 -11.86 14.43 8.40
CA LEU A 22 -12.64 15.05 7.33
C LEU A 22 -12.90 14.09 6.14
N VAL A 23 -11.87 13.33 5.76
CA VAL A 23 -11.92 12.39 4.65
C VAL A 23 -12.88 11.24 4.96
N THR A 24 -12.88 10.71 6.19
CA THR A 24 -13.84 9.68 6.60
C THR A 24 -15.29 10.15 6.40
N HIS A 25 -15.63 11.40 6.74
CA HIS A 25 -16.95 11.98 6.50
C HIS A 25 -17.29 12.10 5.01
N SER A 26 -16.31 12.48 4.18
CA SER A 26 -16.48 12.66 2.73
C SER A 26 -16.63 11.33 1.99
N LEU A 27 -15.93 10.29 2.44
CA LEU A 27 -15.99 8.93 1.89
C LEU A 27 -17.34 8.24 2.12
N TYR A 28 -18.13 8.66 3.12
CA TYR A 28 -19.49 8.11 3.28
C TYR A 28 -20.41 8.42 2.09
N SER A 29 -20.10 9.44 1.29
CA SER A 29 -20.90 9.76 0.10
C SER A 29 -20.51 8.93 -1.12
N ASN A 30 -19.25 8.50 -1.22
CA ASN A 30 -18.71 7.75 -2.37
C ASN A 30 -17.69 6.72 -1.86
N PRO A 31 -18.14 5.64 -1.21
CA PRO A 31 -17.27 4.67 -0.57
C PRO A 31 -16.38 3.93 -1.59
N GLU A 32 -16.76 3.87 -2.86
CA GLU A 32 -15.95 3.24 -3.91
C GLU A 32 -14.62 3.95 -4.20
N ILE A 33 -14.45 5.21 -3.76
CA ILE A 33 -13.23 5.99 -3.99
C ILE A 33 -12.00 5.31 -3.38
N PHE A 34 -12.10 4.69 -2.19
CA PHE A 34 -10.92 4.05 -1.58
C PHE A 34 -10.32 2.99 -2.51
N LEU A 35 -11.17 2.25 -3.22
CA LEU A 35 -10.72 1.19 -4.12
C LEU A 35 -9.98 1.78 -5.31
N ARG A 36 -10.47 2.91 -5.86
CA ARG A 36 -9.78 3.64 -6.92
C ARG A 36 -8.39 4.11 -6.47
N GLU A 37 -8.30 4.74 -5.30
CA GLU A 37 -7.03 5.27 -4.79
C GLU A 37 -6.01 4.15 -4.54
N LEU A 38 -6.43 3.05 -3.94
CA LEU A 38 -5.53 1.91 -3.66
C LEU A 38 -5.05 1.23 -4.94
N ILE A 39 -5.92 1.08 -5.96
CA ILE A 39 -5.51 0.55 -7.27
C ILE A 39 -4.55 1.52 -7.97
N SER A 40 -4.77 2.83 -7.87
CA SER A 40 -3.85 3.83 -8.44
C SER A 40 -2.47 3.74 -7.79
N ASN A 41 -2.40 3.66 -6.45
CA ASN A 41 -1.14 3.52 -5.74
C ASN A 41 -0.39 2.24 -6.12
N ALA A 42 -1.12 1.12 -6.25
CA ALA A 42 -0.56 -0.16 -6.69
C ALA A 42 -0.02 -0.10 -8.13
N SER A 43 -0.72 0.59 -9.03
CA SER A 43 -0.24 0.84 -10.41
C SER A 43 1.04 1.67 -10.41
N ASP A 44 1.10 2.73 -9.63
CA ASP A 44 2.29 3.59 -9.52
C ASP A 44 3.49 2.81 -8.95
N ALA A 45 3.27 1.91 -8.00
CA ALA A 45 4.32 1.04 -7.46
C ALA A 45 4.87 0.08 -8.53
N CYS A 46 4.01 -0.47 -9.37
CA CYS A 46 4.42 -1.31 -10.51
C CYS A 46 5.21 -0.49 -11.54
N ASP A 47 4.75 0.71 -11.88
CA ASP A 47 5.43 1.56 -12.86
C ASP A 47 6.81 2.03 -12.36
N LYS A 48 6.94 2.33 -11.06
CA LYS A 48 8.23 2.61 -10.42
C LYS A 48 9.18 1.42 -10.51
N LEU A 49 8.72 0.22 -10.19
CA LEU A 49 9.54 -0.99 -10.33
C LEU A 49 9.94 -1.21 -11.79
N ARG A 50 9.03 -0.97 -12.73
CA ARG A 50 9.32 -1.10 -14.15
C ARG A 50 10.44 -0.16 -14.60
N PHE A 51 10.41 1.08 -14.12
CA PHE A 51 11.43 2.08 -14.41
C PHE A 51 12.79 1.71 -13.80
N GLU A 52 12.83 1.37 -12.51
CA GLU A 52 14.07 0.96 -11.83
C GLU A 52 14.67 -0.30 -12.46
N GLY A 53 13.81 -1.24 -12.86
CA GLY A 53 14.19 -2.49 -13.53
C GLY A 53 14.91 -2.31 -14.88
N ILE A 54 14.90 -1.11 -15.47
CA ILE A 54 15.73 -0.79 -16.65
C ILE A 54 17.23 -0.84 -16.28
N ASN A 55 17.58 -0.33 -15.10
CA ASN A 55 18.96 -0.29 -14.60
C ASN A 55 19.26 -1.45 -13.64
N HIS A 56 18.23 -1.97 -12.96
CA HIS A 56 18.33 -3.02 -11.94
C HIS A 56 17.40 -4.20 -12.24
N PRO A 57 17.66 -5.01 -13.29
CA PRO A 57 16.80 -6.14 -13.65
C PRO A 57 16.61 -7.17 -12.52
N GLU A 58 17.54 -7.23 -11.57
CA GLU A 58 17.47 -8.08 -10.38
C GLU A 58 16.26 -7.79 -9.47
N TYR A 59 15.68 -6.58 -9.52
CA TYR A 59 14.54 -6.21 -8.68
C TYR A 59 13.24 -6.94 -9.02
N TYR A 60 13.13 -7.54 -10.20
CA TYR A 60 12.00 -8.41 -10.53
C TYR A 60 12.06 -9.78 -9.85
N GLU A 61 13.21 -10.13 -9.25
CA GLU A 61 13.46 -11.43 -8.63
C GLU A 61 13.00 -12.61 -9.51
N ASN A 62 11.96 -13.33 -9.09
CA ASN A 62 11.38 -14.46 -9.81
C ASN A 62 9.98 -14.17 -10.38
N ASP A 63 9.47 -12.93 -10.25
CA ASP A 63 8.14 -12.53 -10.67
C ASP A 63 8.17 -11.24 -11.51
N PRO A 64 8.58 -11.32 -12.78
CA PRO A 64 8.65 -10.16 -13.67
C PRO A 64 7.27 -9.68 -14.17
N ASP A 65 6.22 -10.48 -13.98
CA ASP A 65 4.88 -10.17 -14.44
C ASP A 65 4.18 -9.28 -13.40
N LEU A 66 4.37 -7.95 -13.54
CA LEU A 66 3.78 -6.97 -12.63
C LEU A 66 2.25 -7.00 -12.67
N HIS A 67 1.64 -7.00 -11.48
CA HIS A 67 0.21 -7.20 -11.33
C HIS A 67 -0.34 -6.62 -10.02
N VAL A 68 -1.64 -6.30 -10.06
CA VAL A 68 -2.43 -5.95 -8.88
C VAL A 68 -3.51 -7.00 -8.71
N ARG A 69 -3.55 -7.66 -7.54
CA ARG A 69 -4.57 -8.66 -7.19
C ARG A 69 -5.55 -8.09 -6.19
N ILE A 70 -6.81 -8.41 -6.38
CA ILE A 70 -7.89 -8.09 -5.45
C ILE A 70 -8.53 -9.41 -5.02
N SER A 71 -8.59 -9.65 -3.71
CA SER A 71 -9.24 -10.82 -3.14
C SER A 71 -10.25 -10.41 -2.07
N LEU A 72 -11.32 -11.19 -1.96
CA LEU A 72 -12.43 -10.94 -1.05
C LEU A 72 -12.60 -12.15 -0.13
N ASP A 73 -12.58 -11.89 1.17
CA ASP A 73 -12.92 -12.89 2.18
C ASP A 73 -14.21 -12.46 2.88
N LYS A 74 -15.30 -13.16 2.56
CA LYS A 74 -16.63 -12.84 3.09
C LYS A 74 -16.77 -13.23 4.56
N ASP A 75 -16.10 -14.29 4.99
CA ASP A 75 -16.20 -14.82 6.34
C ASP A 75 -15.49 -13.88 7.32
N ASN A 76 -14.32 -13.39 6.92
CA ASN A 76 -13.55 -12.40 7.70
C ASN A 76 -13.92 -10.94 7.40
N LYS A 77 -14.79 -10.70 6.42
CA LYS A 77 -15.20 -9.36 5.95
C LYS A 77 -14.02 -8.49 5.54
N THR A 78 -13.03 -9.07 4.87
CA THR A 78 -11.84 -8.37 4.41
C THR A 78 -11.79 -8.28 2.89
N ILE A 79 -11.19 -7.19 2.44
CA ILE A 79 -10.79 -6.99 1.04
C ILE A 79 -9.28 -6.79 1.07
N THR A 80 -8.55 -7.59 0.31
CA THR A 80 -7.10 -7.47 0.19
C THR A 80 -6.74 -7.03 -1.21
N ILE A 81 -5.99 -5.93 -1.29
CA ILE A 81 -5.39 -5.42 -2.52
C ILE A 81 -3.88 -5.59 -2.36
N SER A 82 -3.26 -6.32 -3.27
CA SER A 82 -1.83 -6.63 -3.21
C SER A 82 -1.20 -6.45 -4.59
N ASP A 83 -0.10 -5.73 -4.65
CA ASP A 83 0.77 -5.64 -5.82
C ASP A 83 2.13 -6.28 -5.57
N ASN A 84 2.87 -6.53 -6.65
CA ASN A 84 4.29 -6.89 -6.63
C ASN A 84 5.15 -5.74 -7.19
N GLY A 85 4.75 -4.49 -6.94
CA GLY A 85 5.52 -3.32 -7.31
C GLY A 85 6.77 -3.12 -6.45
N ILE A 86 7.32 -1.91 -6.51
CA ILE A 86 8.60 -1.58 -5.85
C ILE A 86 8.56 -1.70 -4.31
N GLY A 87 7.37 -1.70 -3.73
CA GLY A 87 7.17 -1.73 -2.28
C GLY A 87 7.61 -0.45 -1.58
N LEU A 88 7.73 -0.53 -0.24
CA LEU A 88 8.24 0.54 0.61
C LEU A 88 9.25 -0.05 1.57
N SER A 89 10.36 0.67 1.79
CA SER A 89 11.20 0.46 2.96
C SER A 89 10.45 0.82 4.24
N GLN A 90 10.97 0.37 5.38
CA GLN A 90 10.40 0.73 6.69
C GLN A 90 10.32 2.24 6.89
N GLN A 91 11.36 2.97 6.47
CA GLN A 91 11.40 4.43 6.62
C GLN A 91 10.36 5.11 5.72
N GLU A 92 10.23 4.67 4.46
CA GLU A 92 9.20 5.21 3.57
C GLU A 92 7.79 4.91 4.08
N ALA A 93 7.58 3.76 4.72
CA ALA A 93 6.31 3.43 5.36
C ALA A 93 6.01 4.37 6.55
N ILE A 94 7.02 4.72 7.36
CA ILE A 94 6.87 5.67 8.46
C ILE A 94 6.59 7.09 7.94
N ASP A 95 7.23 7.48 6.84
CA ASP A 95 7.15 8.85 6.33
C ASP A 95 5.91 9.11 5.47
N ASN A 96 5.34 8.08 4.82
CA ASN A 96 4.29 8.25 3.81
C ASN A 96 2.93 7.59 4.14
N LEU A 97 2.82 6.78 5.20
CA LEU A 97 1.55 6.16 5.64
C LEU A 97 0.98 6.85 6.88
#